data_AF-A0A936C631-F1
#
_entry.id   AF-A0A936C631-F1
#
_cell.length_a   1.000
_cell.length_b   1.000
_cell.length_c   1.000
_cell.angle_alpha   90.00
_cell.angle_beta   90.00
_cell.angle_gamma   90.00
#
_symmetry.space_group_name_H-M   'P 1'
#
loop_
_entity.id
_entity.type
_entity.pdbx_description
1 polymer ?
#
loop_
_entity_poly.entity_id
_entity_poly.type
_entity_poly.pdbx_seq_one_letter_code
_entity_poly.pdbx_strand_id
1 'polypeptide(L)'
;MASTFALGDRERPSEASCHIRIRLSELVPNRERFNSLLDFEKPMQQNVRARELETLVIEHAVPWLDALSTISGARQYFSVQRPAAAWVTKEATALLASSEGA
;
A
#
# COMPACT_ATOMS: atom_id res chain seq x y z
N MET A 1 -31.07 -4.55 6.69
CA MET A 1 -30.31 -3.83 5.64
C MET A 1 -28.84 -4.05 5.90
N ALA A 2 -28.10 -4.53 4.90
CA ALA A 2 -26.72 -5.00 5.05
C ALA A 2 -25.78 -3.84 5.41
N SER A 3 -25.14 -3.92 6.58
CA SER A 3 -24.03 -3.05 6.95
C SER A 3 -22.86 -3.39 6.04
N THR A 4 -22.60 -2.52 5.07
CA THR A 4 -21.58 -2.75 4.05
C THR A 4 -20.24 -2.35 4.65
N PHE A 5 -19.31 -3.31 4.72
CA PHE A 5 -17.97 -3.20 5.28
C PHE A 5 -17.28 -1.87 4.92
N ALA A 6 -17.28 -0.91 5.85
CA ALA A 6 -16.63 0.37 5.64
C ALA A 6 -15.11 0.20 5.85
N LEU A 7 -14.36 0.23 4.75
CA LEU A 7 -12.90 0.37 4.77
C LEU A 7 -12.51 1.82 5.13
N GLY A 8 -12.89 2.28 6.34
CA GLY A 8 -12.51 3.58 6.91
C GLY A 8 -13.67 4.49 7.35
N ASP A 9 -13.32 5.57 8.07
CA ASP A 9 -14.27 6.47 8.76
C ASP A 9 -14.87 7.57 7.87
N ARG A 10 -14.54 7.59 6.56
CA ARG A 10 -14.95 8.64 5.63
C ARG A 10 -15.74 8.06 4.47
N GLU A 11 -16.87 8.68 4.17
CA GLU A 11 -17.73 8.31 3.03
C GLU A 11 -17.03 8.51 1.67
N ARG A 12 -16.16 9.53 1.57
CA ARG A 12 -15.32 9.81 0.40
C ARG A 12 -13.88 10.07 0.83
N PRO A 13 -13.07 9.01 1.05
CA PRO A 13 -11.68 9.18 1.40
C PRO A 13 -10.93 9.86 0.26
N SER A 14 -9.95 10.71 0.58
CA SER A 14 -9.06 11.28 -0.43
C SER A 14 -8.24 10.18 -1.10
N GLU A 15 -7.77 10.41 -2.33
CA GLU A 15 -6.93 9.45 -3.05
C GLU A 15 -5.68 9.04 -2.25
N ALA A 16 -5.10 10.00 -1.51
CA ALA A 16 -4.01 9.78 -0.56
C ALA A 16 -4.30 8.72 0.52
N SER A 17 -5.57 8.47 0.82
CA SER A 17 -6.02 7.50 1.83
C SER A 17 -6.19 6.08 1.27
N CYS A 18 -6.16 5.90 -0.06
CA CYS A 18 -6.29 4.58 -0.66
C CYS A 18 -4.98 3.79 -0.55
N HIS A 19 -4.92 2.81 0.35
CA HIS A 19 -3.74 1.97 0.53
C HIS A 19 -3.36 1.21 -0.73
N ILE A 20 -4.34 0.75 -1.50
CA ILE A 20 -4.09 0.10 -2.78
C ILE A 20 -3.52 1.11 -3.78
N ARG A 21 -4.19 2.23 -4.03
CA ARG A 21 -3.75 3.15 -5.10
C ARG A 21 -2.46 3.90 -4.79
N ILE A 22 -2.19 4.23 -3.53
CA ILE A 22 -0.96 4.94 -3.15
C ILE A 22 0.15 3.96 -2.87
N ARG A 23 -0.01 3.08 -1.87
CA ARG A 23 1.09 2.23 -1.37
C ARG A 23 1.45 1.15 -2.38
N LEU A 24 0.47 0.40 -2.89
CA LEU A 24 0.77 -0.66 -3.86
C LEU A 24 1.35 -0.10 -5.17
N SER A 25 0.93 1.11 -5.60
CA SER A 25 1.50 1.74 -6.81
C SER A 25 3.00 2.05 -6.72
N GLU A 26 3.53 2.18 -5.51
CA GLU A 26 4.97 2.38 -5.27
C GLU A 26 5.76 1.06 -5.23
N LEU A 27 5.09 -0.05 -4.99
CA LEU A 27 5.70 -1.38 -4.83
C LEU A 27 5.71 -2.16 -6.15
N VAL A 28 4.72 -1.95 -7.01
CA VAL A 28 4.58 -2.66 -8.28
C VAL A 28 5.57 -2.15 -9.33
N PRO A 29 6.18 -3.04 -10.14
CA PRO A 29 7.16 -2.66 -11.15
C PRO A 29 6.51 -1.93 -12.35
N ASN A 30 5.26 -2.25 -12.69
CA ASN A 30 4.54 -1.62 -13.79
C ASN A 30 3.32 -0.81 -13.28
N ARG A 31 3.59 0.45 -12.92
CA ARG A 31 2.58 1.36 -12.38
C ARG A 31 1.46 1.68 -13.38
N GLU A 32 1.77 1.77 -14.67
CA GLU A 32 0.77 2.04 -15.70
C GLU A 32 -0.24 0.89 -15.81
N ARG A 33 0.25 -0.36 -15.83
CA ARG A 33 -0.62 -1.53 -15.83
C ARG A 33 -1.49 -1.56 -14.58
N PHE A 34 -0.90 -1.36 -13.41
CA PHE A 34 -1.63 -1.30 -12.15
C PHE A 34 -2.75 -0.24 -12.16
N ASN A 35 -2.45 0.99 -12.60
CA ASN A 35 -3.45 2.04 -12.72
C ASN A 35 -4.61 1.64 -13.64
N SER A 36 -4.30 0.94 -14.74
CA SER A 36 -5.31 0.45 -15.67
C SER A 36 -6.21 -0.66 -15.11
N LEU A 37 -5.73 -1.42 -14.11
CA LEU A 37 -6.55 -2.41 -13.39
C LEU A 37 -7.54 -1.75 -12.43
N LEU A 38 -7.22 -0.55 -11.94
CA LEU A 38 -8.08 0.25 -11.07
C LEU A 38 -8.99 1.23 -11.83
N ASP A 39 -8.85 1.30 -13.16
CA ASP A 39 -9.72 2.07 -14.02
C ASP A 39 -10.91 1.21 -14.48
N PHE A 40 -12.09 1.52 -13.93
CA PHE A 40 -13.31 0.77 -14.24
C PHE A 40 -13.96 1.20 -15.55
N GLU A 41 -13.59 2.35 -16.12
CA GLU A 41 -14.07 2.80 -17.43
C GLU A 41 -13.34 2.08 -18.57
N LYS A 42 -12.13 1.56 -18.29
CA LYS A 42 -11.38 0.76 -19.25
C LYS A 42 -12.00 -0.64 -19.45
N PRO A 43 -12.35 -1.05 -20.69
CA PRO A 43 -12.91 -2.37 -20.95
C PRO A 43 -11.92 -3.49 -20.60
N MET A 44 -12.35 -4.41 -19.73
CA MET A 44 -11.55 -5.57 -19.31
C MET A 44 -12.48 -6.66 -18.78
N GLN A 45 -12.15 -7.93 -18.99
CA GLN A 45 -12.90 -9.03 -18.36
C GLN A 45 -12.68 -8.99 -16.83
N GLN A 46 -13.77 -9.11 -16.07
CA GLN A 46 -13.73 -8.94 -14.61
C GLN A 46 -12.86 -9.99 -13.91
N ASN A 47 -12.89 -11.24 -14.38
CA ASN A 47 -12.04 -12.32 -13.88
C ASN A 47 -10.53 -12.04 -14.12
N VAL A 48 -10.19 -11.49 -15.28
CA VAL A 48 -8.81 -11.09 -15.60
C VAL A 48 -8.36 -9.95 -14.68
N ARG A 49 -9.21 -8.92 -14.52
CA ARG A 49 -8.94 -7.79 -13.61
C ARG A 49 -8.69 -8.26 -12.18
N ALA A 50 -9.60 -9.08 -11.66
CA ALA A 50 -9.54 -9.58 -10.29
C ALA A 50 -8.28 -10.41 -10.06
N ARG A 51 -7.98 -11.34 -10.98
CA ARG A 51 -6.80 -12.20 -10.90
C ARG A 51 -5.50 -11.40 -10.93
N GLU A 52 -5.38 -10.42 -11.82
CA GLU A 52 -4.16 -9.60 -11.90
C GLU A 52 -3.99 -8.72 -10.66
N LEU A 53 -5.06 -8.11 -10.14
CA LEU A 53 -5.00 -7.35 -8.89
C LEU A 53 -4.60 -8.23 -7.71
N GLU A 54 -5.17 -9.43 -7.61
CA GLU A 54 -4.83 -10.41 -6.58
C GLU A 54 -3.35 -10.80 -6.67
N THR A 55 -2.84 -11.09 -7.86
CA THR A 55 -1.41 -11.38 -8.08
C THR A 55 -0.53 -10.24 -7.59
N LEU A 56 -0.84 -8.98 -7.93
CA LEU A 56 -0.05 -7.84 -7.48
C LEU A 56 -0.07 -7.67 -5.95
N VAL A 57 -1.21 -7.94 -5.31
CA VAL A 57 -1.32 -7.90 -3.84
C VAL A 57 -0.47 -8.99 -3.21
N ILE A 58 -0.58 -10.23 -3.68
CA ILE A 58 0.13 -11.39 -3.12
C ILE A 58 1.64 -11.27 -3.34
N GLU A 59 2.07 -10.83 -4.52
CA GLU A 59 3.50 -10.80 -4.88
C GLU A 59 4.23 -9.57 -4.33
N HIS A 60 3.53 -8.45 -4.13
CA HIS A 60 4.18 -7.19 -3.73
C HIS A 60 3.68 -6.64 -2.38
N ALA A 61 2.36 -6.60 -2.15
CA ALA A 61 1.82 -5.98 -0.94
C ALA A 61 2.05 -6.85 0.30
N VAL A 62 1.79 -8.15 0.21
CA VAL A 62 1.89 -9.08 1.34
C VAL A 62 3.33 -9.19 1.86
N PRO A 63 4.36 -9.49 1.02
CA PRO A 63 5.73 -9.60 1.52
C PRO A 63 6.24 -8.28 2.11
N TRP A 64 5.79 -7.16 1.56
CA TRP A 64 6.12 -5.84 2.08
C TRP A 64 5.49 -5.58 3.46
N LEU A 65 4.21 -5.91 3.65
CA LEU A 65 3.53 -5.81 4.94
C LEU A 65 4.18 -6.73 5.99
N ASP A 66 4.55 -7.95 5.59
CA ASP A 66 5.24 -8.90 6.46
C ASP A 66 6.59 -8.35 6.91
N ALA A 67 7.37 -7.73 6.01
CA ALA A 67 8.63 -7.08 6.40
C ALA A 67 8.40 -5.93 7.39
N LEU A 68 7.38 -5.09 7.16
CA LEU A 68 7.02 -3.97 8.04
C LEU A 68 6.42 -4.40 9.39
N SER A 69 6.05 -5.67 9.55
CA SER A 69 5.52 -6.20 10.82
C SER A 69 6.56 -6.29 11.94
N THR A 70 7.84 -6.08 11.62
CA THR A 70 8.94 -6.08 12.59
C THR A 70 9.64 -4.73 12.62
N ILE A 71 10.17 -4.32 13.78
CA ILE A 71 10.95 -3.07 13.91
C ILE A 71 12.18 -3.09 12.99
N SER A 72 12.84 -4.24 12.88
CA SER A 72 14.01 -4.39 11.99
C SER A 72 13.64 -4.18 10.52
N GLY A 73 12.59 -4.85 10.03
CA GLY A 73 12.15 -4.68 8.65
C GLY A 73 11.57 -3.30 8.35
N ALA A 74 10.86 -2.68 9.31
CA ALA A 74 10.43 -1.29 9.22
C ALA A 74 11.61 -0.31 9.12
N ARG A 75 12.67 -0.52 9.92
CA ARG A 75 13.91 0.28 9.83
C ARG A 75 14.61 0.10 8.49
N GLN A 76 14.72 -1.14 7.99
CA GLN A 76 15.32 -1.43 6.69
C GLN A 76 14.56 -0.76 5.55
N TYR A 77 13.23 -0.83 5.56
CA TYR A 77 12.39 -0.13 4.59
C TYR A 77 12.63 1.39 4.66
N PHE A 78 12.67 1.96 5.86
CA PHE A 78 12.82 3.40 6.05
C PHE A 78 14.22 3.91 5.66
N SER A 79 15.28 3.14 5.95
CA SER A 79 16.66 3.54 5.65
C SER A 79 17.04 3.38 4.18
N VAL A 80 16.44 2.41 3.47
CA VAL A 80 16.80 2.08 2.09
C VAL A 80 15.77 2.59 1.06
N GLN A 81 14.47 2.54 1.37
CA GLN A 81 13.45 2.55 0.33
C GLN A 81 12.56 3.79 0.24
N ARG A 82 12.29 4.56 1.31
CA ARG A 82 11.68 5.92 1.27
C ARG A 82 11.24 6.43 2.66
N PRO A 83 11.96 7.39 3.26
CA PRO A 83 11.48 8.08 4.47
C PRO A 83 10.39 9.13 4.20
N ALA A 84 10.14 9.49 2.93
CA ALA A 84 9.26 10.59 2.53
C ALA A 84 7.90 10.15 1.95
N ALA A 85 7.55 8.87 2.00
CA ALA A 85 6.27 8.42 1.49
C ALA A 85 5.12 9.04 2.30
N ALA A 86 4.09 9.57 1.62
CA ALA A 86 3.05 10.40 2.24
C ALA A 86 2.22 9.67 3.33
N TRP A 87 2.30 8.35 3.37
CA TRP A 87 1.62 7.50 4.34
C TRP A 87 2.48 7.14 5.56
N VAL A 88 3.75 7.56 5.60
CA VAL A 88 4.64 7.43 6.76
C VAL A 88 4.49 8.66 7.64
N THR A 89 4.14 8.47 8.91
CA THR A 89 3.92 9.58 9.84
C THR A 89 5.23 10.13 10.40
N LYS A 90 5.18 11.34 10.96
CA LYS A 90 6.35 11.96 11.61
C LYS A 90 6.78 11.17 12.85
N GLU A 91 5.83 10.57 13.57
CA GLU A 91 6.06 9.76 14.76
C GLU A 91 6.74 8.44 14.38
N ALA A 92 6.27 7.77 13.32
CA ALA A 92 6.92 6.58 12.77
C ALA A 92 8.34 6.90 12.30
N THR A 93 8.52 8.03 11.62
CA THR A 93 9.84 8.54 11.22
C THR A 93 10.76 8.74 12.43
N ALA A 94 10.28 9.41 13.49
CA ALA A 94 11.07 9.67 14.68
C ALA A 94 11.49 8.36 15.39
N LEU A 95 10.56 7.42 15.54
CA LEU A 95 10.79 6.11 16.16
C LEU A 95 11.83 5.27 15.39
N LEU A 96 11.77 5.33 14.05
CA LEU A 96 12.67 4.57 13.18
C LEU A 96 14.03 5.25 13.00
N ALA A 97 14.11 6.58 13.11
CA ALA A 97 15.34 7.37 13.01
C ALA A 97 16.15 7.41 14.30
N SER A 98 15.53 7.25 15.48
CA SER A 98 16.25 7.12 16.74
C SER A 98 17.05 5.81 16.77
N SER A 99 18.36 5.91 16.55
CA SER A 99 19.29 4.82 16.82
C SER A 99 19.46 4.62 18.33
N GLU A 100 18.95 3.48 18.81
CA GLU A 100 19.30 2.70 20.01
C GLU A 100 18.97 3.16 21.45
N GLY A 101 18.76 2.14 22.28
CA GLY A 101 18.81 2.15 23.75
C GLY A 101 18.69 0.74 24.35
N ALA A 102 19.85 0.08 24.53
CA ALA A 102 20.16 -1.22 25.19
C ALA A 102 20.09 -2.51 24.36
#